data_AF-A0A521A2S0-F1
#
_entry.id   AF-A0A521A2S0-F1
#
_cell.length_a   1.000
_cell.length_b   1.000
_cell.length_c   1.000
_cell.angle_alpha   90.00
_cell.angle_beta   90.00
_cell.angle_gamma   90.00
#
_symmetry.space_group_name_H-M   'P 1'
#
loop_
_entity.id
_entity.type
_entity.pdbx_description
1 polymer ?
#
loop_
_entity_poly.entity_id
_entity_poly.type
_entity_poly.pdbx_seq_one_letter_code
_entity_poly.pdbx_strand_id
1 'polypeptide(L)'
;MTLQDILSNHIKNGFRHLYKSELSDIEFQATRKDFEGDITVVIFPMLRQVKMNPVQLGESIGQYLVEQVVEVESFNVVKGFLNLVISDGYYLSFFLNDVSPNDLFGFNPKVDEKAVMVEYSSPNTNKPLHLGHIRNNLLGYSVAEILKASGKKVYKTQIINDRGIHICKSMLAWQRYGNGETPESTGLKGDKLVGNYYVKFDQEYKTQIKELMAQGKSEEEAKKGAPILIEAQNMLLAWEAGDDDVVALWKKMNSWVYEGFEATYKNLGVDFDSYYYESDTYLLGKEFIAEGLKKGVFYKKDDGSVWCDLTPDGLDEKIVLRADGTAVYMTQDIGTAIQRIKDHPDIGGMVYTVGNEQDYHFKVLFLILKKLGFDWADNLFHLSYGMVDLPSGKMKSREGTVVDADDLIIEMAETAKEISQDLGKLEGYTENEKKEIYKIIGLGALKYFILKVDPKKRILFDPKESVDFQGNT
;
A
#
# COMPACT_ATOMS: atom_id res chain seq x y z
N MET A 1 11.17 22.42 23.29
CA MET A 1 12.03 21.51 24.08
C MET A 1 11.11 20.42 24.61
N THR A 2 11.45 19.14 24.49
CA THR A 2 10.53 18.06 24.86
C THR A 2 10.48 17.89 26.38
N LEU A 3 9.43 17.24 26.92
CA LEU A 3 9.35 16.86 28.33
C LEU A 3 10.60 16.08 28.78
N GLN A 4 11.06 15.16 27.94
CA GLN A 4 12.24 14.34 28.20
C GLN A 4 13.52 15.20 28.28
N ASP A 5 13.64 16.26 27.49
CA ASP A 5 14.77 17.20 27.56
C ASP A 5 14.77 17.98 28.88
N ILE A 6 13.59 18.47 29.30
CA ILE A 6 13.40 19.16 30.58
C ILE A 6 13.83 18.23 31.72
N LEU A 7 13.22 17.04 31.79
CA LEU A 7 13.50 16.05 32.83
C LEU A 7 14.97 15.60 32.79
N SER A 8 15.55 15.37 31.62
CA SER A 8 16.96 14.96 31.50
C SER A 8 17.90 15.97 32.14
N ASN A 9 17.69 17.26 31.87
CA ASN A 9 18.52 18.33 32.44
C ASN A 9 18.38 18.39 33.96
N HIS A 10 17.15 18.32 34.49
CA HIS A 10 16.91 18.34 35.93
C HIS A 10 17.44 17.09 36.63
N ILE A 11 17.29 15.90 36.04
CA ILE A 11 17.84 14.65 36.59
C ILE A 11 19.38 14.71 36.63
N LYS A 12 20.04 15.17 35.57
CA LYS A 12 21.51 15.33 35.56
C LYS A 12 21.98 16.31 36.63
N ASN A 13 21.28 17.44 36.79
CA ASN A 13 21.58 18.44 37.81
C ASN A 13 21.34 17.91 39.23
N GLY A 14 20.21 17.23 39.46
CA GLY A 14 19.89 16.60 40.74
C GLY A 14 20.88 15.51 41.12
N PHE A 15 21.26 14.66 40.16
CA PHE A 15 22.26 13.63 40.38
C PHE A 15 23.63 14.23 40.75
N ARG A 16 24.07 15.28 40.04
CA ARG A 16 25.30 16.01 40.38
C ARG A 16 25.20 16.66 41.76
N HIS A 17 24.06 17.24 42.10
CA HIS A 17 23.84 17.89 43.39
C HIS A 17 23.93 16.90 44.56
N LEU A 18 23.18 15.80 44.48
CA LEU A 18 23.03 14.78 45.52
C LEU A 18 24.28 13.90 45.67
N TYR A 19 24.92 13.54 44.56
CA TYR A 19 25.96 12.49 44.56
C TYR A 19 27.35 12.96 44.13
N LYS A 20 27.50 14.23 43.72
CA LYS A 20 28.77 14.79 43.22
C LYS A 20 29.38 13.97 42.07
N SER A 21 28.51 13.38 41.25
CA SER A 21 28.85 12.56 40.09
C SER A 21 28.02 12.97 38.87
N GLU A 22 28.42 12.55 37.68
CA GLU A 22 27.78 12.96 36.42
C GLU A 22 27.13 11.78 35.69
N LEU A 23 26.08 12.06 34.93
CA LEU A 23 25.39 11.12 34.06
C LEU A 23 25.52 11.57 32.60
N SER A 24 25.89 10.64 31.72
CA SER A 24 25.92 10.91 30.28
C SER A 24 24.52 10.97 29.70
N ASP A 25 23.70 9.96 29.99
CA ASP A 25 22.41 9.73 29.36
C ASP A 25 21.36 9.29 30.37
N ILE A 26 20.10 9.64 30.07
CA ILE A 26 18.93 9.27 30.85
C ILE A 26 18.03 8.44 29.95
N GLU A 27 17.66 7.25 30.42
CA GLU A 27 16.76 6.37 29.71
C GLU A 27 15.34 6.56 30.24
N PHE A 28 14.40 6.82 29.32
CA PHE A 28 12.98 6.93 29.62
C PHE A 28 12.19 5.81 28.95
N GLN A 29 11.10 5.40 29.60
CA GLN A 29 10.13 4.47 29.07
C GLN A 29 8.72 5.00 29.34
N ALA A 30 7.74 4.55 28.56
CA ALA A 30 6.34 4.76 28.91
C ALA A 30 6.02 4.00 30.20
N THR A 31 5.33 4.65 31.13
CA THR A 31 4.90 4.00 32.36
C THR A 31 3.92 2.87 32.04
N ARG A 32 4.13 1.72 32.68
CA ARG A 32 3.23 0.57 32.49
C ARG A 32 1.87 0.93 33.07
N LYS A 33 0.79 0.50 32.38
CA LYS A 33 -0.59 0.78 32.76
C LYS A 33 -0.97 0.34 34.19
N ASP A 34 -0.22 -0.60 34.77
CA ASP A 34 -0.44 -1.10 36.13
C ASP A 34 0.10 -0.15 37.22
N PHE A 35 0.85 0.89 36.84
CA PHE A 35 1.44 1.86 37.75
C PHE A 35 0.97 3.27 37.40
N GLU A 36 0.87 4.10 38.44
CA GLU A 36 0.60 5.52 38.30
C GLU A 36 1.86 6.24 37.77
N GLY A 37 1.66 7.16 36.83
CA GLY A 37 2.71 7.96 36.21
C GLY A 37 2.58 8.03 34.69
N ASP A 38 3.12 9.09 34.13
CA ASP A 38 3.11 9.36 32.69
C ASP A 38 4.39 8.86 32.01
N ILE A 39 5.52 9.03 32.69
CA ILE A 39 6.84 8.69 32.18
C ILE A 39 7.68 8.00 33.25
N THR A 40 8.44 6.99 32.84
CA THR A 40 9.32 6.24 33.72
C THR A 40 10.77 6.55 33.43
N VAL A 41 11.54 6.90 34.46
CA VAL A 41 12.99 7.00 34.42
C VAL A 41 13.60 5.67 34.85
N VAL A 42 14.45 5.09 34.00
CA VAL A 42 15.15 3.84 34.31
C VAL A 42 16.40 4.17 35.13
N ILE A 43 16.41 3.78 36.40
CA ILE A 43 17.48 4.18 37.36
C ILE A 43 18.72 3.27 37.26
N PHE A 44 18.58 2.05 36.72
CA PHE A 44 19.68 1.06 36.69
C PHE A 44 20.98 1.54 36.04
N PRO A 45 20.98 2.28 34.91
CA PRO A 45 22.21 2.83 34.33
C PRO A 45 22.98 3.74 35.30
N MET A 46 22.27 4.46 36.17
CA MET A 46 22.84 5.41 37.12
C MET A 46 23.61 4.73 38.27
N LEU A 47 23.24 3.49 38.61
CA LEU A 47 23.89 2.70 39.66
C LEU A 47 25.35 2.35 39.36
N ARG A 48 25.78 2.50 38.09
CA ARG A 48 27.20 2.36 37.72
C ARG A 48 28.04 3.50 38.28
N GLN A 49 27.45 4.68 38.47
CA GLN A 49 28.10 5.88 38.98
C GLN A 49 28.02 5.98 40.51
N VAL A 50 26.97 5.41 41.12
CA VAL A 50 26.74 5.45 42.56
C VAL A 50 26.29 4.08 43.06
N LYS A 51 27.02 3.50 44.02
CA LYS A 51 26.71 2.19 44.60
C LYS A 51 25.69 2.32 45.72
N MET A 52 24.41 2.21 45.39
CA MET A 52 23.32 2.24 46.38
C MET A 52 22.13 1.38 45.96
N ASN A 53 21.12 1.27 46.84
CA ASN A 53 19.91 0.53 46.51
C ASN A 53 19.12 1.26 45.39
N PRO A 54 18.65 0.55 44.34
CA PRO A 54 17.90 1.17 43.23
C PRO A 54 16.66 1.95 43.66
N VAL A 55 15.94 1.45 44.67
CA VAL A 55 14.72 2.09 45.19
C VAL A 55 15.09 3.40 45.88
N GLN A 56 16.10 3.38 46.75
CA GLN A 56 16.59 4.58 47.44
C GLN A 56 17.11 5.63 46.46
N LEU A 57 17.81 5.21 45.40
CA LEU A 57 18.26 6.14 44.36
C LEU A 57 17.06 6.76 43.64
N GLY A 58 16.09 5.94 43.22
CA GLY A 58 14.85 6.42 42.61
C GLY A 58 14.10 7.41 43.53
N GLU A 59 13.99 7.09 44.82
CA GLU A 59 13.30 7.94 45.81
C GLU A 59 13.98 9.30 45.96
N SER A 60 15.31 9.31 46.09
CA SER A 60 16.07 10.56 46.22
C SER A 60 15.98 11.46 44.98
N ILE A 61 15.99 10.87 43.78
CA ILE A 61 15.89 11.62 42.52
C ILE A 61 14.45 12.09 42.32
N GLY A 62 13.46 11.24 42.56
CA GLY A 62 12.05 11.60 42.51
C GLY A 62 11.72 12.75 43.45
N GLN A 63 12.21 12.68 44.70
CA GLN A 63 12.01 13.74 45.68
C GLN A 63 12.64 15.05 45.23
N TYR A 64 13.88 15.00 44.74
CA TYR A 64 14.54 16.18 44.17
C TYR A 64 13.73 16.79 43.01
N LEU A 65 13.17 15.96 42.13
CA LEU A 65 12.38 16.44 41.00
C LEU A 65 11.09 17.12 41.46
N VAL A 66 10.33 16.53 42.38
CA VAL A 66 9.13 17.16 42.94
C VAL A 66 9.45 18.51 43.61
N GLU A 67 10.59 18.63 44.27
CA GLU A 67 10.99 19.88 44.93
C GLU A 67 11.50 20.97 43.98
N GLN A 68 12.06 20.59 42.83
CA GLN A 68 12.83 21.50 41.97
C GLN A 68 12.25 21.68 40.56
N VAL A 69 11.25 20.89 40.17
CA VAL A 69 10.68 20.84 38.82
C VAL A 69 9.17 20.96 38.91
N VAL A 70 8.63 22.12 38.52
CA VAL A 70 7.20 22.44 38.63
C VAL A 70 6.32 21.52 37.78
N GLU A 71 6.90 20.93 36.74
CA GLU A 71 6.25 19.96 35.87
C GLU A 71 6.07 18.58 36.53
N VAL A 72 6.81 18.26 37.61
CA VAL A 72 6.72 16.97 38.30
C VAL A 72 5.83 17.12 39.54
N GLU A 73 4.63 16.55 39.48
CA GLU A 73 3.64 16.63 40.57
C GLU A 73 3.94 15.63 41.69
N SER A 74 4.22 14.38 41.31
CA SER A 74 4.55 13.32 42.26
C SER A 74 5.33 12.20 41.59
N PHE A 75 5.73 11.21 42.37
CA PHE A 75 6.42 10.03 41.85
C PHE A 75 6.14 8.78 42.70
N ASN A 76 6.42 7.62 42.12
CA ASN A 76 6.55 6.37 42.85
C ASN A 76 7.72 5.55 42.30
N VAL A 77 8.27 4.65 43.11
CA VAL A 77 9.41 3.83 42.72
C VAL A 77 9.05 2.36 42.84
N VAL A 78 9.09 1.65 41.72
CA VAL A 78 8.81 0.22 41.67
C VAL A 78 10.03 -0.52 41.17
N LYS A 79 10.71 -1.25 42.07
CA LYS A 79 11.88 -2.10 41.74
C LYS A 79 12.96 -1.39 40.90
N GLY A 80 13.22 -0.09 41.14
CA GLY A 80 14.23 0.68 40.40
C GLY A 80 13.74 1.38 39.13
N PHE A 81 12.43 1.38 38.89
CA PHE A 81 11.76 2.24 37.92
C PHE A 81 11.14 3.41 38.67
N LEU A 82 11.59 4.64 38.37
CA LEU A 82 11.04 5.87 38.93
C LEU A 82 9.93 6.35 37.99
N ASN A 83 8.68 6.15 38.39
CA ASN A 83 7.50 6.59 37.64
C ASN A 83 7.15 8.01 38.09
N LEU A 84 7.11 8.95 37.15
CA LEU A 84 6.81 10.35 37.41
C LEU A 84 5.39 10.66 36.97
N VAL A 85 4.65 11.36 37.81
CA VAL A 85 3.36 11.99 37.47
C VAL A 85 3.65 13.44 37.10
N ILE A 86 3.20 13.84 35.92
CA ILE A 86 3.43 15.16 35.35
C ILE A 86 2.20 16.03 35.59
N SER A 87 2.42 17.27 35.99
CA SER A 87 1.31 18.16 36.32
C SER A 87 0.43 18.46 35.10
N ASP A 88 -0.88 18.52 35.30
CA ASP A 88 -1.85 18.91 34.27
C ASP A 88 -1.50 20.26 33.62
N GLY A 89 -0.92 21.17 34.41
CA GLY A 89 -0.48 22.48 33.94
C GLY A 89 0.58 22.40 32.84
N TYR A 90 1.47 21.41 32.87
CA TYR A 90 2.42 21.17 31.78
C TYR A 90 1.69 20.79 30.49
N TYR A 91 0.77 19.83 30.54
CA TYR A 91 0.05 19.38 29.34
C TYR A 91 -0.86 20.46 28.76
N LEU A 92 -1.56 21.22 29.60
CA LEU A 92 -2.38 22.34 29.17
C LEU A 92 -1.53 23.44 28.53
N SER A 93 -0.38 23.76 29.13
CA SER A 93 0.57 24.73 28.56
C SER A 93 1.12 24.25 27.22
N PHE A 94 1.57 23.00 27.13
CA PHE A 94 2.04 22.39 25.88
C PHE A 94 0.96 22.43 24.80
N PHE A 95 -0.27 22.06 25.13
CA PHE A 95 -1.38 22.13 24.19
C PHE A 95 -1.65 23.56 23.72
N LEU A 96 -1.77 24.52 24.63
CA LEU A 96 -2.13 25.90 24.29
C LEU A 96 -1.02 26.66 23.57
N ASN A 97 0.25 26.35 23.85
CA ASN A 97 1.38 27.10 23.33
C ASN A 97 2.04 26.43 22.11
N ASP A 98 2.06 25.09 22.05
CA ASP A 98 2.79 24.35 21.01
C ASP A 98 1.87 23.63 20.01
N VAL A 99 0.71 23.13 20.46
CA VAL A 99 -0.21 22.33 19.62
C VAL A 99 -1.29 23.19 18.98
N SER A 100 -2.15 23.82 19.78
CA SER A 100 -3.33 24.58 19.35
C SER A 100 -3.03 25.72 18.37
N PRO A 101 -1.92 26.48 18.47
CA PRO A 101 -1.64 27.56 17.51
C PRO A 101 -0.87 27.06 16.28
N ASN A 102 -0.52 25.77 16.20
CA ASN A 102 0.30 25.20 15.14
C ASN A 102 -0.51 24.24 14.27
N ASP A 103 -1.02 24.74 13.15
CA ASP A 103 -1.75 23.94 12.15
C ASP A 103 -0.91 22.81 11.52
N LEU A 104 0.42 22.85 11.69
CA LEU A 104 1.37 21.84 11.24
C LEU A 104 1.85 20.93 12.38
N PHE A 105 1.18 20.93 13.53
CA PHE A 105 1.53 20.00 14.60
C PHE A 105 1.47 18.54 14.11
N GLY A 106 2.48 17.75 14.43
CA GLY A 106 2.63 16.37 13.95
C GLY A 106 3.28 16.23 12.57
N PHE A 107 3.46 17.33 11.82
CA PHE A 107 4.27 17.36 10.61
C PHE A 107 5.74 17.61 10.98
N ASN A 108 6.65 16.97 10.25
CA ASN A 108 8.09 17.12 10.46
C ASN A 108 8.79 17.51 9.15
N PRO A 109 8.61 18.74 8.64
CA PRO A 109 9.22 19.15 7.37
C PRO A 109 10.74 19.06 7.45
N LYS A 110 11.34 18.24 6.56
CA LYS A 110 12.78 18.12 6.42
C LYS A 110 13.22 18.67 5.08
N VAL A 111 14.31 19.43 5.10
CA VAL A 111 14.96 19.94 3.89
C VAL A 111 16.07 18.97 3.51
N ASP A 112 16.28 18.75 2.22
CA ASP A 112 17.38 17.94 1.64
C ASP A 112 17.37 16.43 1.91
N GLU A 113 16.23 15.83 2.31
CA GLU A 113 16.08 14.36 2.27
C GLU A 113 15.73 13.86 0.87
N LYS A 114 16.22 12.66 0.52
CA LYS A 114 15.86 11.97 -0.72
C LYS A 114 14.36 11.68 -0.77
N ALA A 115 13.77 11.75 -1.96
CA ALA A 115 12.36 11.46 -2.18
C ALA A 115 12.06 9.96 -2.01
N VAL A 116 10.79 9.64 -1.75
CA VAL A 116 10.29 8.25 -1.72
C VAL A 116 9.19 8.10 -2.76
N MET A 117 9.27 7.08 -3.60
CA MET A 117 8.17 6.71 -4.49
C MET A 117 7.28 5.67 -3.84
N VAL A 118 5.97 5.81 -3.96
CA VAL A 118 4.98 4.84 -3.48
C VAL A 118 4.15 4.37 -4.66
N GLU A 119 4.27 3.09 -4.97
CA GLU A 119 3.46 2.42 -5.98
C GLU A 119 2.23 1.77 -5.35
N TYR A 120 1.06 2.01 -5.91
CA TYR A 120 -0.18 1.31 -5.56
C TYR A 120 -1.16 1.25 -6.73
N SER A 121 -2.25 0.51 -6.52
CA SER A 121 -3.27 0.11 -7.48
C SER A 121 -2.79 -0.87 -8.54
N SER A 122 -1.96 -0.39 -9.47
CA SER A 122 -1.39 -1.11 -10.61
C SER A 122 -2.33 -2.18 -11.22
N PRO A 123 -3.57 -1.81 -11.62
CA PRO A 123 -4.60 -2.78 -12.03
C PRO A 123 -4.42 -3.25 -13.47
N ASN A 124 -5.08 -4.36 -13.80
CA ASN A 124 -5.27 -4.79 -15.20
C ASN A 124 -6.46 -4.06 -15.82
N THR A 125 -6.34 -3.68 -17.09
CA THR A 125 -7.35 -2.86 -17.79
C THR A 125 -8.52 -3.66 -18.38
N ASN A 126 -8.69 -4.92 -17.98
CA ASN A 126 -9.71 -5.80 -18.54
C ASN A 126 -11.01 -5.85 -17.71
N LYS A 127 -11.08 -5.14 -16.58
CA LYS A 127 -12.20 -5.18 -15.63
C LYS A 127 -12.23 -3.93 -14.72
N PRO A 128 -13.38 -3.58 -14.12
CA PRO A 128 -13.45 -2.51 -13.14
C PRO A 128 -12.68 -2.83 -11.85
N LEU A 129 -12.38 -1.79 -11.08
CA LEU A 129 -11.82 -1.92 -9.74
C LEU A 129 -12.82 -2.60 -8.79
N HIS A 130 -12.30 -3.17 -7.71
CA HIS A 130 -13.10 -3.94 -6.75
C HIS A 130 -12.54 -3.76 -5.35
N LEU A 131 -13.21 -4.29 -4.34
CA LEU A 131 -12.81 -4.20 -2.93
C LEU A 131 -11.32 -4.53 -2.66
N GLY A 132 -10.77 -5.57 -3.31
CA GLY A 132 -9.33 -5.86 -3.21
C GLY A 132 -8.42 -4.70 -3.66
N HIS A 133 -8.81 -3.96 -4.71
CA HIS A 133 -8.10 -2.77 -5.18
C HIS A 133 -8.31 -1.59 -4.24
N ILE A 134 -9.50 -1.43 -3.62
CA ILE A 134 -9.72 -0.41 -2.59
C ILE A 134 -8.70 -0.59 -1.46
N ARG A 135 -8.50 -1.81 -0.96
CA ARG A 135 -7.49 -2.07 0.07
C ARG A 135 -6.09 -1.65 -0.37
N ASN A 136 -5.68 -2.05 -1.58
CA ASN A 136 -4.39 -1.66 -2.12
C ASN A 136 -4.24 -0.13 -2.17
N ASN A 137 -5.20 0.56 -2.79
CA ASN A 137 -5.20 2.00 -2.97
C ASN A 137 -5.11 2.73 -1.63
N LEU A 138 -5.93 2.33 -0.66
CA LEU A 138 -5.97 2.99 0.65
C LEU A 138 -4.68 2.79 1.45
N LEU A 139 -4.09 1.59 1.40
CA LEU A 139 -2.82 1.32 2.06
C LEU A 139 -1.69 2.14 1.45
N GLY A 140 -1.57 2.12 0.12
CA GLY A 140 -0.53 2.87 -0.59
C GLY A 140 -0.67 4.37 -0.40
N TYR A 141 -1.88 4.91 -0.59
CA TYR A 141 -2.17 6.32 -0.40
C TYR A 141 -1.90 6.77 1.04
N SER A 142 -2.33 6.01 2.05
CA SER A 142 -2.09 6.36 3.46
C SER A 142 -0.61 6.41 3.80
N VAL A 143 0.18 5.45 3.30
CA VAL A 143 1.64 5.46 3.48
C VAL A 143 2.27 6.66 2.78
N ALA A 144 1.82 7.01 1.57
CA ALA A 144 2.29 8.19 0.86
C ALA A 144 2.03 9.48 1.65
N GLU A 145 0.81 9.66 2.19
CA GLU A 145 0.47 10.85 2.97
C GLU A 145 1.17 10.91 4.33
N ILE A 146 1.41 9.77 4.99
CA ILE A 146 2.23 9.72 6.22
C ILE A 146 3.69 10.09 5.92
N LEU A 147 4.27 9.56 4.84
CA LEU A 147 5.63 9.89 4.43
C LEU A 147 5.77 11.38 4.09
N LYS A 148 4.77 11.95 3.40
CA LYS A 148 4.69 13.38 3.12
C LYS A 148 4.59 14.20 4.41
N ALA A 149 3.75 13.78 5.36
CA ALA A 149 3.63 14.43 6.67
C ALA A 149 4.93 14.37 7.48
N SER A 150 5.73 13.31 7.30
CA SER A 150 7.07 13.18 7.89
C SER A 150 8.14 14.08 7.25
N GLY A 151 7.75 14.93 6.28
CA GLY A 151 8.59 15.92 5.62
C GLY A 151 9.30 15.45 4.36
N LYS A 152 9.03 14.24 3.88
CA LYS A 152 9.66 13.73 2.65
C LYS A 152 8.89 14.19 1.43
N LYS A 153 9.61 14.44 0.34
CA LYS A 153 9.01 14.49 -1.00
C LYS A 153 8.54 13.08 -1.38
N VAL A 154 7.29 12.97 -1.82
CA VAL A 154 6.69 11.69 -2.20
C VAL A 154 6.20 11.74 -3.64
N TYR A 155 6.49 10.68 -4.38
CA TYR A 155 5.96 10.44 -5.72
C TYR A 155 4.97 9.27 -5.68
N LYS A 156 3.70 9.52 -5.94
CA LYS A 156 2.66 8.50 -6.04
C LYS A 156 2.57 8.01 -7.48
N THR A 157 2.73 6.72 -7.69
CA THR A 157 2.71 6.15 -9.04
C THR A 157 1.91 4.87 -9.11
N GLN A 158 1.60 4.44 -10.33
CA GLN A 158 1.14 3.09 -10.63
C GLN A 158 1.84 2.56 -11.89
N ILE A 159 1.84 1.23 -12.06
CA ILE A 159 2.10 0.59 -13.34
C ILE A 159 0.80 -0.04 -13.84
N ILE A 160 0.23 0.52 -14.90
CA ILE A 160 -1.02 0.03 -15.46
C ILE A 160 -0.72 -1.16 -16.36
N ASN A 161 -1.31 -2.32 -16.02
CA ASN A 161 -1.16 -3.56 -16.79
C ASN A 161 -2.18 -3.54 -17.93
N ASP A 162 -1.85 -2.76 -18.96
CA ASP A 162 -2.66 -2.53 -20.15
C ASP A 162 -2.37 -3.49 -21.29
N ARG A 163 -1.47 -4.46 -21.07
CA ARG A 163 -1.03 -5.44 -22.07
C ARG A 163 -1.40 -6.85 -21.66
N GLY A 164 -1.62 -7.70 -22.66
CA GLY A 164 -1.60 -9.15 -22.50
C GLY A 164 -2.94 -9.81 -22.78
N ILE A 165 -2.97 -11.12 -22.60
CA ILE A 165 -4.08 -11.97 -23.07
C ILE A 165 -5.43 -11.58 -22.48
N HIS A 166 -5.47 -11.04 -21.26
CA HIS A 166 -6.72 -10.63 -20.62
C HIS A 166 -7.38 -9.45 -21.35
N ILE A 167 -6.59 -8.52 -21.88
CA ILE A 167 -7.07 -7.36 -22.63
C ILE A 167 -7.54 -7.82 -24.02
N CYS A 168 -6.78 -8.68 -24.70
CA CYS A 168 -7.17 -9.26 -26.00
C CYS A 168 -8.47 -10.05 -25.92
N LYS A 169 -8.75 -10.72 -24.79
CA LYS A 169 -10.03 -11.39 -24.56
C LYS A 169 -11.21 -10.41 -24.58
N SER A 170 -11.10 -9.30 -23.87
CA SER A 170 -12.13 -8.26 -23.87
C SER A 170 -12.27 -7.62 -25.27
N MET A 171 -11.15 -7.33 -25.95
CA MET A 171 -11.14 -6.77 -27.30
C MET A 171 -11.84 -7.67 -28.30
N LEU A 172 -11.50 -8.96 -28.33
CA LEU A 172 -12.10 -9.91 -29.26
C LEU A 172 -13.61 -10.09 -29.01
N ALA A 173 -14.02 -10.14 -27.74
CA ALA A 173 -15.43 -10.22 -27.39
C ALA A 173 -16.21 -8.94 -27.76
N TRP A 174 -15.64 -7.75 -27.55
CA TRP A 174 -16.24 -6.49 -27.99
C TRP A 174 -16.36 -6.44 -29.52
N GLN A 175 -15.32 -6.85 -30.25
CA GLN A 175 -15.33 -6.86 -31.72
C GLN A 175 -16.40 -7.79 -32.30
N ARG A 176 -16.64 -8.95 -31.66
CA ARG A 176 -17.63 -9.94 -32.12
C ARG A 176 -19.06 -9.65 -31.68
N TYR A 177 -19.23 -9.18 -30.44
CA TYR A 177 -20.53 -9.15 -29.77
C TYR A 177 -20.96 -7.75 -29.33
N GLY A 178 -20.07 -6.76 -29.40
CA GLY A 178 -20.32 -5.42 -28.90
C GLY A 178 -21.05 -4.49 -29.86
N ASN A 179 -21.22 -4.85 -31.14
CA ASN A 179 -21.99 -4.06 -32.12
C ASN A 179 -21.60 -2.57 -32.20
N GLY A 180 -20.34 -2.24 -31.90
CA GLY A 180 -19.85 -0.87 -31.89
C GLY A 180 -20.24 -0.03 -30.67
N GLU A 181 -20.80 -0.65 -29.61
CA GLU A 181 -21.16 0.03 -28.36
C GLU A 181 -19.96 0.76 -27.74
N THR A 182 -20.24 1.93 -27.18
CA THR A 182 -19.28 2.76 -26.46
C THR A 182 -19.82 3.10 -25.06
N PRO A 183 -18.97 3.62 -24.16
CA PRO A 183 -19.44 4.13 -22.86
C PRO A 183 -20.58 5.14 -23.00
N GLU A 184 -20.49 6.03 -23.99
CA GLU A 184 -21.50 7.06 -24.27
C GLU A 184 -22.81 6.45 -24.78
N SER A 185 -22.76 5.45 -25.68
CA SER A 185 -23.96 4.84 -26.24
C SER A 185 -24.71 3.97 -25.22
N THR A 186 -23.98 3.40 -24.25
CA THR A 186 -24.53 2.49 -23.23
C THR A 186 -24.86 3.19 -21.92
N GLY A 187 -24.28 4.38 -21.66
CA GLY A 187 -24.34 5.06 -20.37
C GLY A 187 -23.54 4.35 -19.27
N LEU A 188 -22.74 3.34 -19.61
CA LEU A 188 -21.90 2.61 -18.67
C LEU A 188 -20.52 3.26 -18.56
N LYS A 189 -19.93 3.21 -17.36
CA LYS A 189 -18.52 3.57 -17.17
C LYS A 189 -17.61 2.66 -18.01
N GLY A 190 -16.53 3.21 -18.56
CA GLY A 190 -15.73 2.53 -19.59
C GLY A 190 -15.08 1.22 -19.15
N ASP A 191 -14.50 1.17 -17.96
CA ASP A 191 -13.95 -0.04 -17.34
C ASP A 191 -15.04 -1.10 -17.06
N LYS A 192 -16.26 -0.68 -16.69
CA LYS A 192 -17.42 -1.57 -16.53
C LYS A 192 -17.85 -2.17 -17.87
N LEU A 193 -17.93 -1.35 -18.91
CA LEU A 193 -18.26 -1.80 -20.26
C LEU A 193 -17.24 -2.83 -20.76
N VAL A 194 -15.94 -2.54 -20.66
CA VAL A 194 -14.86 -3.48 -21.04
C VAL A 194 -14.92 -4.75 -20.18
N GLY A 195 -15.20 -4.63 -18.88
CA GLY A 195 -15.41 -5.77 -17.98
C GLY A 195 -16.55 -6.69 -18.40
N ASN A 196 -17.65 -6.15 -18.92
CA ASN A 196 -18.77 -6.96 -19.43
C ASN A 196 -18.31 -7.85 -20.60
N TYR A 197 -17.47 -7.35 -21.49
CA TYR A 197 -16.94 -8.17 -22.60
C TYR A 197 -15.89 -9.19 -22.14
N TYR A 198 -15.15 -8.90 -21.05
CA TYR A 198 -14.31 -9.92 -20.43
C TYR A 198 -15.14 -11.11 -19.90
N VAL A 199 -16.28 -10.82 -19.27
CA VAL A 199 -17.22 -11.86 -18.81
C VAL A 199 -17.85 -12.58 -20.01
N LYS A 200 -18.27 -11.84 -21.05
CA LYS A 200 -18.81 -12.42 -22.29
C LYS A 200 -17.82 -13.37 -22.95
N PHE A 201 -16.53 -13.00 -23.04
CA PHE A 201 -15.49 -13.90 -23.52
C PHE A 201 -15.46 -15.21 -22.74
N ASP A 202 -15.47 -15.15 -21.40
CA ASP A 202 -15.38 -16.35 -20.55
C ASP A 202 -16.61 -17.26 -20.71
N GLN A 203 -17.81 -16.68 -20.91
CA GLN A 203 -19.02 -17.43 -21.22
C GLN A 203 -18.89 -18.19 -22.53
N GLU A 204 -18.48 -17.52 -23.62
CA GLU A 204 -18.30 -18.14 -24.93
C GLU A 204 -17.18 -19.20 -24.90
N TYR A 205 -16.08 -18.92 -24.19
CA TYR A 205 -14.99 -19.88 -23.99
C TYR A 205 -15.47 -21.15 -23.27
N LYS A 206 -16.26 -21.02 -22.21
CA LYS A 206 -16.87 -22.17 -21.52
C LYS A 206 -17.83 -22.96 -22.41
N THR A 207 -18.60 -22.28 -23.25
CA THR A 207 -19.48 -22.94 -24.25
C THR A 207 -18.66 -23.77 -25.23
N GLN A 208 -17.62 -23.20 -25.83
CA GLN A 208 -16.75 -23.91 -26.78
C GLN A 208 -16.01 -25.08 -26.13
N ILE A 209 -15.57 -24.95 -24.87
CA ILE A 209 -14.99 -26.07 -24.12
C ILE A 209 -15.98 -27.23 -24.03
N LYS A 210 -17.23 -26.96 -23.63
CA LYS A 210 -18.26 -28.00 -23.50
C LYS A 210 -18.56 -28.68 -24.84
N GLU A 211 -18.61 -27.91 -25.93
CA GLU A 211 -18.79 -28.45 -27.29
C GLU A 211 -17.62 -29.37 -27.70
N LEU A 212 -16.38 -28.96 -27.45
CA LEU A 212 -15.19 -29.77 -27.74
C LEU A 212 -15.13 -31.04 -26.88
N MET A 213 -15.54 -30.94 -25.61
CA MET A 213 -15.65 -32.11 -24.73
C MET A 213 -16.74 -33.08 -25.23
N ALA A 214 -17.88 -32.56 -25.71
CA ALA A 214 -18.93 -33.38 -26.33
C ALA A 214 -18.47 -34.07 -27.63
N GLN A 215 -17.46 -33.51 -28.31
CA GLN A 215 -16.80 -34.11 -29.47
C GLN A 215 -15.70 -35.12 -29.08
N GLY A 216 -15.53 -35.42 -27.79
CA GLY A 216 -14.62 -36.46 -27.30
C GLY A 216 -13.22 -35.96 -26.92
N LYS A 217 -12.95 -34.65 -26.92
CA LYS A 217 -11.69 -34.11 -26.40
C LYS A 217 -11.67 -34.14 -24.87
N SER A 218 -10.49 -34.32 -24.28
CA SER A 218 -10.31 -34.12 -22.84
C SER A 218 -10.54 -32.65 -22.46
N GLU A 219 -10.83 -32.39 -21.18
CA GLU A 219 -11.03 -31.01 -20.69
C GLU A 219 -9.78 -30.13 -20.93
N GLU A 220 -8.58 -30.69 -20.81
CA GLU A 220 -7.32 -29.96 -21.03
C GLU A 220 -7.13 -29.61 -22.52
N GLU A 221 -7.38 -30.56 -23.42
CA GLU A 221 -7.34 -30.34 -24.87
C GLU A 221 -8.42 -29.35 -25.31
N ALA A 222 -9.62 -29.44 -24.74
CA ALA A 222 -10.71 -28.52 -25.02
C ALA A 222 -10.37 -27.09 -24.56
N LYS A 223 -9.79 -26.93 -23.36
CA LYS A 223 -9.33 -25.63 -22.85
C LYS A 223 -8.28 -25.00 -23.75
N LYS A 224 -7.29 -25.76 -24.21
CA LYS A 224 -6.22 -25.25 -25.09
C LYS A 224 -6.69 -25.03 -26.53
N GLY A 225 -7.61 -25.87 -27.00
CA GLY A 225 -8.06 -25.90 -28.39
C GLY A 225 -9.33 -25.11 -28.68
N ALA A 226 -9.92 -24.42 -27.70
CA ALA A 226 -11.11 -23.61 -27.92
C ALA A 226 -10.80 -22.49 -28.95
N PRO A 227 -11.54 -22.39 -30.06
CA PRO A 227 -11.26 -21.43 -31.13
C PRO A 227 -11.10 -19.98 -30.64
N ILE A 228 -11.98 -19.52 -29.75
CA ILE A 228 -11.94 -18.15 -29.24
C ILE A 228 -10.67 -17.84 -28.43
N LEU A 229 -10.07 -18.84 -27.78
CA LEU A 229 -8.78 -18.66 -27.08
C LEU A 229 -7.63 -18.53 -28.07
N ILE A 230 -7.61 -19.37 -29.12
CA ILE A 230 -6.59 -19.33 -30.18
C ILE A 230 -6.65 -17.96 -30.89
N GLU A 231 -7.84 -17.47 -31.19
CA GLU A 231 -8.03 -16.15 -31.78
C GLU A 231 -7.53 -15.02 -30.87
N ALA A 232 -7.81 -15.08 -29.56
CA ALA A 232 -7.28 -14.09 -28.62
C ALA A 232 -5.75 -14.13 -28.51
N GLN A 233 -5.14 -15.33 -28.63
CA GLN A 233 -3.68 -15.49 -28.69
C GLN A 233 -3.10 -14.91 -29.99
N ASN A 234 -3.76 -15.14 -31.13
CA ASN A 234 -3.35 -14.54 -32.40
C ASN A 234 -3.48 -13.01 -32.39
N MET A 235 -4.52 -12.47 -31.74
CA MET A 235 -4.67 -11.03 -31.53
C MET A 235 -3.54 -10.47 -30.67
N LEU A 236 -3.11 -11.19 -29.62
CA LEU A 236 -1.95 -10.78 -28.82
C LEU A 236 -0.67 -10.74 -29.67
N LEU A 237 -0.43 -11.77 -30.49
CA LEU A 237 0.72 -11.79 -31.41
C LEU A 237 0.67 -10.64 -32.43
N ALA A 238 -0.52 -10.33 -32.96
CA ALA A 238 -0.71 -9.20 -33.87
C ALA A 238 -0.44 -7.85 -33.18
N TRP A 239 -0.89 -7.70 -31.93
CA TRP A 239 -0.58 -6.52 -31.12
C TRP A 239 0.94 -6.39 -30.89
N GLU A 240 1.62 -7.47 -30.55
CA GLU A 240 3.09 -7.49 -30.36
C GLU A 240 3.86 -7.19 -31.66
N ALA A 241 3.30 -7.57 -32.81
CA ALA A 241 3.83 -7.23 -34.13
C ALA A 241 3.52 -5.77 -34.55
N GLY A 242 2.73 -5.04 -33.79
CA GLY A 242 2.35 -3.65 -34.08
C GLY A 242 1.30 -3.52 -35.19
N ASP A 243 0.41 -4.50 -35.34
CA ASP A 243 -0.71 -4.41 -36.30
C ASP A 243 -1.59 -3.17 -36.00
N ASP A 244 -1.75 -2.31 -37.02
CA ASP A 244 -2.37 -0.99 -36.86
C ASP A 244 -3.81 -1.06 -36.34
N ASP A 245 -4.61 -2.02 -36.85
CA ASP A 245 -6.02 -2.16 -36.47
C ASP A 245 -6.15 -2.69 -35.03
N VAL A 246 -5.35 -3.69 -34.67
CA VAL A 246 -5.33 -4.26 -33.32
C VAL A 246 -4.83 -3.23 -32.29
N VAL A 247 -3.78 -2.47 -32.62
CA VAL A 247 -3.25 -1.41 -31.76
C VAL A 247 -4.26 -0.26 -31.62
N ALA A 248 -4.97 0.12 -32.70
CA ALA A 248 -6.01 1.15 -32.63
C ALA A 248 -7.18 0.72 -31.73
N LEU A 249 -7.64 -0.53 -31.84
CA LEU A 249 -8.67 -1.08 -30.96
C LEU A 249 -8.20 -1.12 -29.50
N TRP A 250 -6.95 -1.54 -29.28
CA TRP A 250 -6.33 -1.57 -27.96
C TRP A 250 -6.29 -0.18 -27.31
N LYS A 251 -5.83 0.85 -28.04
CA LYS A 251 -5.81 2.24 -27.54
C LYS A 251 -7.21 2.72 -27.17
N LYS A 252 -8.18 2.46 -28.05
CA LYS A 252 -9.58 2.86 -27.86
C LYS A 252 -10.20 2.24 -26.61
N MET A 253 -10.03 0.94 -26.41
CA MET A 253 -10.64 0.27 -25.25
C MET A 253 -9.93 0.60 -23.95
N ASN A 254 -8.59 0.75 -23.97
CA ASN A 254 -7.85 1.15 -22.78
C ASN A 254 -8.15 2.58 -22.35
N SER A 255 -8.36 3.53 -23.27
CA SER A 255 -8.72 4.90 -22.89
C SER A 255 -10.02 4.95 -22.09
N TRP A 256 -11.03 4.17 -22.49
CA TRP A 256 -12.27 4.03 -21.72
C TRP A 256 -12.04 3.49 -20.31
N VAL A 257 -11.14 2.53 -20.16
CA VAL A 257 -10.81 1.95 -18.86
C VAL A 257 -10.05 2.95 -17.99
N TYR A 258 -9.09 3.68 -18.56
CA TYR A 258 -8.33 4.71 -17.84
C TYR A 258 -9.26 5.80 -17.29
N GLU A 259 -10.20 6.30 -18.11
CA GLU A 259 -11.21 7.27 -17.67
C GLU A 259 -12.11 6.70 -16.55
N GLY A 260 -12.49 5.42 -16.67
CA GLY A 260 -13.28 4.73 -15.64
C GLY A 260 -12.54 4.54 -14.31
N PHE A 261 -11.24 4.22 -14.37
CA PHE A 261 -10.39 4.13 -13.18
C PHE A 261 -10.20 5.50 -12.53
N GLU A 262 -9.95 6.55 -13.30
CA GLU A 262 -9.78 7.91 -12.79
C GLU A 262 -11.02 8.40 -12.04
N ALA A 263 -12.23 8.12 -12.57
CA ALA A 263 -13.47 8.41 -11.86
C ALA A 263 -13.55 7.69 -10.49
N THR A 264 -13.10 6.43 -10.44
CA THR A 264 -13.08 5.63 -9.19
C THR A 264 -12.07 6.18 -8.19
N TYR A 265 -10.86 6.52 -8.64
CA TYR A 265 -9.81 7.09 -7.79
C TYR A 265 -10.24 8.42 -7.18
N LYS A 266 -10.83 9.30 -8.00
CA LYS A 266 -11.41 10.56 -7.54
C LYS A 266 -12.51 10.34 -6.49
N ASN A 267 -13.40 9.37 -6.70
CA ASN A 267 -14.45 9.05 -5.74
C ASN A 267 -13.90 8.48 -4.42
N LEU A 268 -12.83 7.68 -4.48
CA LEU A 268 -12.13 7.15 -3.32
C LEU A 268 -11.28 8.23 -2.60
N GLY A 269 -10.96 9.32 -3.29
CA GLY A 269 -10.09 10.39 -2.80
C GLY A 269 -8.63 9.95 -2.71
N VAL A 270 -8.14 9.30 -3.77
CA VAL A 270 -6.72 8.97 -4.00
C VAL A 270 -6.29 9.55 -5.34
N ASP A 271 -5.01 9.85 -5.50
CA ASP A 271 -4.45 10.54 -6.68
C ASP A 271 -3.12 9.90 -7.12
N PHE A 272 -2.54 10.34 -8.24
CA PHE A 272 -1.24 9.88 -8.72
C PHE A 272 -0.47 11.05 -9.35
N ASP A 273 0.85 11.04 -9.20
CA ASP A 273 1.75 12.02 -9.81
C ASP A 273 2.28 11.54 -11.16
N SER A 274 2.38 10.22 -11.35
CA SER A 274 2.87 9.59 -12.58
C SER A 274 2.19 8.25 -12.87
N TYR A 275 2.19 7.88 -14.15
CA TYR A 275 1.64 6.64 -14.66
C TYR A 275 2.69 5.95 -15.52
N TYR A 276 3.03 4.70 -15.20
CA TYR A 276 3.79 3.82 -16.08
C TYR A 276 2.82 2.84 -16.72
N TYR A 277 3.14 2.39 -17.94
CA TYR A 277 2.34 1.42 -18.67
C TYR A 277 3.18 0.17 -18.93
N GLU A 278 2.60 -1.02 -18.72
CA GLU A 278 3.28 -2.27 -19.06
C GLU A 278 3.61 -2.32 -20.56
N SER A 279 2.72 -1.78 -21.40
CA SER A 279 2.91 -1.61 -22.84
C SER A 279 4.14 -0.78 -23.24
N ASP A 280 4.60 0.15 -22.38
CA ASP A 280 5.81 0.95 -22.62
C ASP A 280 7.06 0.30 -22.00
N THR A 281 6.88 -0.34 -20.85
CA THR A 281 8.00 -0.80 -20.01
C THR A 281 8.42 -2.25 -20.29
N TYR A 282 7.64 -3.04 -21.01
CA TYR A 282 7.90 -4.48 -21.16
C TYR A 282 9.19 -4.86 -21.89
N LEU A 283 9.78 -3.92 -22.66
CA LEU A 283 11.06 -4.09 -23.34
C LEU A 283 12.25 -3.61 -22.49
N LEU A 284 11.98 -2.91 -21.40
CA LEU A 284 13.00 -2.48 -20.45
C LEU A 284 13.62 -3.70 -19.77
N GLY A 285 14.81 -3.51 -19.19
CA GLY A 285 15.47 -4.57 -18.43
C GLY A 285 16.50 -5.39 -19.21
N LYS A 286 16.31 -5.62 -20.52
CA LYS A 286 17.24 -6.45 -21.31
C LYS A 286 18.67 -5.92 -21.31
N GLU A 287 18.85 -4.60 -21.32
CA GLU A 287 20.16 -3.96 -21.19
C GLU A 287 20.84 -4.30 -19.86
N PHE A 288 20.08 -4.32 -18.77
CA PHE A 288 20.57 -4.64 -17.43
C PHE A 288 20.84 -6.13 -17.24
N ILE A 289 20.17 -7.01 -18.00
CA ILE A 289 20.56 -8.43 -18.07
C ILE A 289 21.95 -8.58 -18.69
N ALA A 290 22.21 -7.86 -19.79
CA ALA A 290 23.53 -7.89 -20.42
C ALA A 290 24.62 -7.31 -19.50
N GLU A 291 24.31 -6.26 -18.73
CA GLU A 291 25.22 -5.72 -17.71
C GLU A 291 25.47 -6.70 -16.56
N GLY A 292 24.41 -7.33 -16.03
CA GLY A 292 24.52 -8.31 -14.95
C GLY A 292 25.33 -9.54 -15.35
N LEU A 293 25.25 -9.97 -16.61
CA LEU A 293 26.14 -11.01 -17.18
C LEU A 293 27.61 -10.57 -17.16
N LYS A 294 27.91 -9.33 -17.55
CA LYS A 294 29.28 -8.78 -17.52
C LYS A 294 29.84 -8.66 -16.10
N LYS A 295 28.98 -8.31 -15.14
CA LYS A 295 29.33 -8.19 -13.71
C LYS A 295 29.40 -9.55 -12.98
N GLY A 296 29.00 -10.65 -13.62
CA GLY A 296 28.94 -11.98 -13.00
C GLY A 296 27.78 -12.16 -12.01
N VAL A 297 26.80 -11.26 -12.02
CA VAL A 297 25.56 -11.37 -11.22
C VAL A 297 24.59 -12.39 -11.83
N PHE A 298 24.60 -12.47 -13.16
CA PHE A 298 23.84 -13.44 -13.92
C PHE A 298 24.76 -14.42 -14.63
N TYR A 299 24.25 -15.61 -14.94
CA TYR A 299 24.93 -16.61 -15.72
C TYR A 299 23.97 -17.23 -16.74
N LYS A 300 24.54 -17.83 -17.79
CA LYS A 300 23.79 -18.46 -18.89
C LYS A 300 23.83 -19.98 -18.71
N LYS A 301 22.68 -20.66 -18.82
CA LYS A 301 22.60 -22.12 -18.87
C LYS A 301 22.85 -22.64 -20.29
N ASP A 302 23.04 -23.96 -20.43
CA ASP A 302 23.35 -24.62 -21.71
C ASP A 302 22.26 -24.40 -22.78
N ASP A 303 21.00 -24.29 -22.37
CA ASP A 303 19.86 -24.00 -23.26
C ASP A 303 19.82 -22.54 -23.73
N GLY A 304 20.69 -21.69 -23.17
CA GLY A 304 20.84 -20.28 -23.49
C GLY A 304 19.97 -19.33 -22.68
N SER A 305 19.17 -19.83 -21.73
CA SER A 305 18.45 -19.00 -20.77
C SER A 305 19.41 -18.34 -19.77
N VAL A 306 19.03 -17.17 -19.22
CA VAL A 306 19.85 -16.40 -18.29
C VAL A 306 19.21 -16.41 -16.90
N TRP A 307 20.03 -16.66 -15.88
CA TRP A 307 19.61 -16.90 -14.51
C TRP A 307 20.46 -16.11 -13.50
N CYS A 308 19.89 -15.86 -12.33
CA CYS A 308 20.58 -15.37 -11.15
C CYS A 308 20.61 -16.46 -10.08
N ASP A 309 21.80 -16.82 -9.59
CA ASP A 309 21.94 -17.76 -8.48
C ASP A 309 21.79 -17.01 -7.16
N LEU A 310 20.73 -17.33 -6.42
CA LEU A 310 20.41 -16.76 -5.11
C LEU A 310 20.48 -17.81 -4.00
N THR A 311 20.99 -19.02 -4.31
CA THR A 311 21.15 -20.10 -3.32
C THR A 311 22.08 -19.73 -2.16
N PRO A 312 23.17 -18.93 -2.35
CA PRO A 312 23.97 -18.46 -1.23
C PRO A 312 23.20 -17.54 -0.26
N ASP A 313 22.12 -16.93 -0.73
CA ASP A 313 21.24 -16.04 0.04
C ASP A 313 20.00 -16.77 0.62
N GLY A 314 19.94 -18.10 0.47
CA GLY A 314 18.84 -18.94 0.94
C GLY A 314 17.57 -18.87 0.08
N LEU A 315 17.71 -18.58 -1.21
CA LEU A 315 16.63 -18.53 -2.21
C LEU A 315 16.93 -19.45 -3.39
N ASP A 316 15.97 -19.66 -4.29
CA ASP A 316 16.18 -20.46 -5.49
C ASP A 316 16.86 -19.67 -6.62
N GLU A 317 17.39 -20.38 -7.61
CA GLU A 317 17.82 -19.77 -8.87
C GLU A 317 16.62 -19.12 -9.57
N LYS A 318 16.79 -17.86 -10.01
CA LYS A 318 15.74 -17.12 -10.70
C LYS A 318 16.08 -16.90 -12.16
N ILE A 319 15.20 -17.34 -13.06
CA ILE A 319 15.28 -16.99 -14.48
C ILE A 319 15.02 -15.50 -14.68
N VAL A 320 15.89 -14.83 -15.43
CA VAL A 320 15.80 -13.40 -15.78
C VAL A 320 15.77 -13.17 -17.29
N LEU A 321 15.97 -14.20 -18.11
CA LEU A 321 15.72 -14.17 -19.56
C LEU A 321 15.49 -15.60 -20.05
N ARG A 322 14.47 -15.81 -20.89
CA ARG A 322 14.23 -17.12 -21.52
C ARG A 322 15.26 -17.41 -22.62
N ALA A 323 15.38 -18.69 -22.98
CA ALA A 323 16.30 -19.16 -24.02
C ALA A 323 16.03 -18.53 -25.40
N ASP A 324 14.78 -18.22 -25.70
CA ASP A 324 14.33 -17.52 -26.91
C ASP A 324 14.57 -16.00 -26.88
N GLY A 325 15.16 -15.47 -25.80
CA GLY A 325 15.39 -14.03 -25.61
C GLY A 325 14.17 -13.25 -25.12
N THR A 326 13.07 -13.94 -24.79
CA THR A 326 11.87 -13.32 -24.23
C THR A 326 12.12 -12.88 -22.78
N ALA A 327 11.77 -11.62 -22.49
CA ALA A 327 11.82 -11.06 -21.13
C ALA A 327 10.75 -11.72 -20.25
N VAL A 328 11.09 -11.95 -18.98
CA VAL A 328 10.14 -12.41 -17.96
C VAL A 328 9.73 -11.23 -17.07
N TYR A 329 8.70 -11.40 -16.24
CA TYR A 329 8.27 -10.35 -15.30
C TYR A 329 9.41 -9.79 -14.44
N MET A 330 10.31 -10.66 -13.96
CA MET A 330 11.49 -10.22 -13.22
C MET A 330 12.39 -9.25 -14.04
N THR A 331 12.57 -9.50 -15.34
CA THR A 331 13.33 -8.62 -16.24
C THR A 331 12.67 -7.24 -16.33
N GLN A 332 11.35 -7.24 -16.49
CA GLN A 332 10.55 -6.03 -16.68
C GLN A 332 10.57 -5.19 -15.41
N ASP A 333 10.36 -5.80 -14.24
CA ASP A 333 10.38 -5.10 -12.96
C ASP A 333 11.76 -4.51 -12.63
N ILE A 334 12.86 -5.20 -13.00
CA ILE A 334 14.21 -4.62 -12.93
C ILE A 334 14.29 -3.36 -13.80
N GLY A 335 13.82 -3.46 -15.05
CA GLY A 335 13.80 -2.34 -16.00
C GLY A 335 12.98 -1.16 -15.48
N THR A 336 11.76 -1.41 -15.02
CA THR A 336 10.84 -0.40 -14.48
C THR A 336 11.39 0.25 -13.22
N ALA A 337 11.95 -0.52 -12.28
CA ALA A 337 12.56 0.03 -11.07
C ALA A 337 13.70 1.01 -11.41
N ILE A 338 14.54 0.65 -12.38
CA ILE A 338 15.64 1.53 -12.81
C ILE A 338 15.12 2.74 -13.58
N GLN A 339 14.10 2.57 -14.43
CA GLN A 339 13.47 3.66 -15.18
C GLN A 339 12.89 4.73 -14.24
N ARG A 340 12.23 4.33 -13.15
CA ARG A 340 11.71 5.25 -12.12
C ARG A 340 12.80 6.13 -11.51
N ILE A 341 13.99 5.58 -11.27
CA ILE A 341 15.15 6.34 -10.78
C ILE A 341 15.73 7.25 -11.87
N LYS A 342 15.71 6.83 -13.14
CA LYS A 342 16.12 7.69 -14.27
C LYS A 342 15.18 8.90 -14.41
N ASP A 343 13.87 8.69 -14.28
CA ASP A 343 12.85 9.73 -14.40
C ASP A 343 12.81 10.67 -13.18
N HIS A 344 13.15 10.14 -12.00
CA HIS A 344 13.21 10.89 -10.74
C HIS A 344 14.53 10.60 -9.97
N PRO A 345 15.64 11.26 -10.35
CA PRO A 345 16.97 10.99 -9.78
C PRO A 345 17.12 11.31 -8.28
N ASP A 346 16.20 12.09 -7.72
CA ASP A 346 16.15 12.43 -6.30
C ASP A 346 15.53 11.34 -5.41
N ILE A 347 15.00 10.26 -6.01
CA ILE A 347 14.48 9.12 -5.27
C ILE A 347 15.61 8.40 -4.50
N GLY A 348 15.38 8.20 -3.21
CA GLY A 348 16.26 7.43 -2.33
C GLY A 348 15.73 6.04 -1.98
N GLY A 349 14.46 5.76 -2.23
CA GLY A 349 13.80 4.50 -1.92
C GLY A 349 12.39 4.40 -2.52
N MET A 350 11.84 3.19 -2.56
CA MET A 350 10.53 2.92 -3.16
C MET A 350 9.72 1.97 -2.29
N VAL A 351 8.42 2.24 -2.18
CA VAL A 351 7.43 1.40 -1.51
C VAL A 351 6.54 0.76 -2.56
N TYR A 352 6.43 -0.56 -2.57
CA TYR A 352 5.58 -1.33 -3.46
C TYR A 352 4.38 -1.86 -2.67
N THR A 353 3.17 -1.41 -2.99
CA THR A 353 1.95 -1.89 -2.34
C THR A 353 1.37 -3.05 -3.14
N VAL A 354 1.69 -4.28 -2.75
CA VAL A 354 1.29 -5.49 -3.50
C VAL A 354 0.87 -6.59 -2.55
N GLY A 355 -0.10 -7.42 -2.97
CA GLY A 355 -0.60 -8.55 -2.19
C GLY A 355 0.50 -9.54 -1.78
N ASN A 356 0.28 -10.21 -0.65
CA ASN A 356 1.24 -11.12 -0.04
C ASN A 356 1.56 -12.38 -0.87
N GLU A 357 0.75 -12.67 -1.89
CA GLU A 357 1.08 -13.69 -2.89
C GLU A 357 2.38 -13.40 -3.66
N GLN A 358 2.88 -12.15 -3.62
CA GLN A 358 4.12 -11.72 -4.29
C GLN A 358 5.31 -11.50 -3.34
N ASP A 359 5.23 -11.90 -2.07
CA ASP A 359 6.31 -11.71 -1.09
C ASP A 359 7.66 -12.26 -1.58
N TYR A 360 7.65 -13.48 -2.14
CA TYR A 360 8.85 -14.10 -2.68
C TYR A 360 9.41 -13.33 -3.89
N HIS A 361 8.53 -12.82 -4.75
CA HIS A 361 8.92 -12.07 -5.93
C HIS A 361 9.67 -10.79 -5.55
N PHE A 362 9.14 -9.98 -4.63
CA PHE A 362 9.80 -8.75 -4.20
C PHE A 362 11.10 -9.00 -3.43
N LYS A 363 11.15 -10.06 -2.61
CA LYS A 363 12.39 -10.47 -1.95
C LYS A 363 13.51 -10.76 -2.98
N VAL A 364 13.17 -11.48 -4.04
CA VAL A 364 14.09 -11.80 -5.15
C VAL A 364 14.46 -10.54 -5.94
N LEU A 365 13.49 -9.71 -6.30
CA LEU A 365 13.70 -8.47 -7.06
C LEU A 365 14.68 -7.53 -6.35
N PHE A 366 14.46 -7.25 -5.06
CA PHE A 366 15.29 -6.33 -4.29
C PHE A 366 16.73 -6.86 -4.14
N LEU A 367 16.88 -8.17 -3.94
CA LEU A 367 18.19 -8.80 -3.85
C LEU A 367 18.95 -8.74 -5.20
N ILE A 368 18.26 -8.97 -6.32
CA ILE A 368 18.87 -8.84 -7.65
C ILE A 368 19.33 -7.39 -7.90
N LEU A 369 18.49 -6.40 -7.61
CA LEU A 369 18.85 -4.98 -7.75
C LEU A 369 20.06 -4.62 -6.88
N LYS A 370 20.13 -5.14 -5.65
CA LYS A 370 21.30 -4.97 -4.78
C LYS A 370 22.56 -5.60 -5.36
N LYS A 371 22.48 -6.84 -5.88
CA LYS A 371 23.63 -7.52 -6.52
C LYS A 371 24.10 -6.81 -7.80
N LEU A 372 23.20 -6.15 -8.54
CA LEU A 372 23.56 -5.32 -9.69
C LEU A 372 24.32 -4.04 -9.31
N GLY A 373 24.36 -3.68 -8.02
CA GLY A 373 25.13 -2.58 -7.45
C GLY A 373 24.34 -1.27 -7.31
N PHE A 374 23.02 -1.35 -7.16
CA PHE A 374 22.18 -0.17 -6.96
C PHE A 374 22.02 0.16 -5.48
N ASP A 375 22.63 1.25 -5.01
CA ASP A 375 22.62 1.66 -3.59
C ASP A 375 21.21 1.93 -3.05
N TRP A 376 20.28 2.35 -3.90
CA TRP A 376 18.88 2.60 -3.53
C TRP A 376 18.09 1.30 -3.26
N ALA A 377 18.63 0.12 -3.62
CA ALA A 377 17.98 -1.16 -3.36
C ALA A 377 17.80 -1.45 -1.86
N ASP A 378 18.66 -0.89 -1.00
CA ASP A 378 18.54 -1.02 0.47
C ASP A 378 17.34 -0.29 1.06
N ASN A 379 16.73 0.63 0.29
CA ASN A 379 15.57 1.41 0.70
C ASN A 379 14.31 1.02 -0.10
N LEU A 380 14.29 -0.20 -0.64
CA LEU A 380 13.08 -0.77 -1.24
C LEU A 380 12.27 -1.50 -0.18
N PHE A 381 10.96 -1.26 -0.17
CA PHE A 381 10.05 -1.84 0.79
C PHE A 381 8.83 -2.42 0.09
N HIS A 382 8.50 -3.67 0.40
CA HIS A 382 7.25 -4.29 -0.04
C HIS A 382 6.21 -4.14 1.07
N LEU A 383 5.26 -3.24 0.85
CA LEU A 383 4.05 -3.13 1.67
C LEU A 383 3.11 -4.29 1.32
N SER A 384 3.48 -5.47 1.79
CA SER A 384 2.70 -6.70 1.66
C SER A 384 1.37 -6.59 2.39
N TYR A 385 0.27 -6.89 1.71
CA TYR A 385 -1.05 -6.95 2.32
C TYR A 385 -1.81 -8.26 2.08
N GLY A 386 -2.67 -8.63 3.03
CA GLY A 386 -3.52 -9.80 2.95
C GLY A 386 -4.79 -9.56 2.12
N MET A 387 -5.35 -10.63 1.57
CA MET A 387 -6.58 -10.56 0.77
C MET A 387 -7.79 -10.08 1.58
N VAL A 388 -8.75 -9.49 0.88
CA VAL A 388 -10.08 -9.16 1.41
C VAL A 388 -11.08 -10.18 0.89
N ASP A 389 -11.80 -10.82 1.81
CA ASP A 389 -12.88 -11.76 1.52
C ASP A 389 -14.23 -11.15 1.92
N LEU A 390 -15.30 -11.61 1.26
CA LEU A 390 -16.68 -11.31 1.66
C LEU A 390 -17.22 -12.50 2.49
N PRO A 391 -18.28 -12.32 3.30
CA PRO A 391 -18.94 -13.43 4.01
C PRO A 391 -19.40 -14.57 3.11
N SER A 392 -19.73 -14.26 1.86
CA SER A 392 -20.12 -15.23 0.82
C SER A 392 -18.94 -16.01 0.20
N GLY A 393 -17.69 -15.66 0.55
CA GLY A 393 -16.48 -16.31 0.09
C GLY A 393 -15.56 -15.40 -0.74
N LYS A 394 -14.65 -16.02 -1.52
CA LYS A 394 -13.68 -15.30 -2.36
C LYS A 394 -14.37 -14.66 -3.57
N MET A 395 -14.03 -13.40 -3.85
CA MET A 395 -14.45 -12.68 -5.06
C MET A 395 -13.92 -13.35 -6.34
N LYS A 396 -14.78 -13.54 -7.36
CA LYS A 396 -14.39 -14.11 -8.66
C LYS A 396 -14.85 -13.27 -9.85
N SER A 397 -13.91 -12.52 -10.46
CA SER A 397 -14.22 -11.62 -11.59
C SER A 397 -14.81 -12.32 -12.83
N ARG A 398 -14.48 -13.60 -13.07
CA ARG A 398 -14.99 -14.36 -14.23
C ARG A 398 -16.43 -14.86 -14.07
N GLU A 399 -16.96 -14.83 -12.84
CA GLU A 399 -18.31 -15.30 -12.52
C GLU A 399 -19.28 -14.13 -12.26
N GLY A 400 -18.81 -12.88 -12.33
CA GLY A 400 -19.63 -11.68 -12.11
C GLY A 400 -19.99 -11.41 -10.65
N THR A 401 -19.43 -12.17 -9.70
CA THR A 401 -19.75 -12.12 -8.26
C THR A 401 -18.87 -11.16 -7.46
N VAL A 402 -18.25 -10.18 -8.12
CA VAL A 402 -17.31 -9.25 -7.48
C VAL A 402 -18.04 -7.98 -7.08
N VAL A 403 -17.79 -7.53 -5.85
CA VAL A 403 -18.24 -6.20 -5.39
C VAL A 403 -17.35 -5.14 -6.05
N ASP A 404 -17.96 -4.40 -6.96
CA ASP A 404 -17.34 -3.26 -7.67
C ASP A 404 -16.97 -2.17 -6.66
N ALA A 405 -15.86 -1.46 -6.93
CA ALA A 405 -15.41 -0.40 -6.04
C ALA A 405 -16.40 0.77 -5.98
N ASP A 406 -17.00 1.15 -7.11
CA ASP A 406 -17.95 2.25 -7.15
C ASP A 406 -19.27 1.89 -6.47
N ASP A 407 -19.78 0.67 -6.74
CA ASP A 407 -20.99 0.15 -6.09
C ASP A 407 -20.82 0.14 -4.57
N LEU A 408 -19.64 -0.25 -4.07
CA LEU A 408 -19.35 -0.23 -2.64
C LEU A 408 -19.31 1.19 -2.07
N ILE A 409 -18.67 2.15 -2.74
CA ILE A 409 -18.64 3.54 -2.27
C ILE A 409 -20.06 4.11 -2.17
N ILE A 410 -20.92 3.78 -3.13
CA ILE A 410 -22.34 4.17 -3.12
C ILE A 410 -23.08 3.49 -1.98
N GLU A 411 -22.90 2.17 -1.81
CA GLU A 411 -23.54 1.39 -0.73
C GLU A 411 -23.16 1.95 0.66
N MET A 412 -21.90 2.34 0.86
CA MET A 412 -21.43 2.93 2.11
C MET A 412 -22.09 4.30 2.38
N ALA A 413 -22.28 5.12 1.34
CA ALA A 413 -22.95 6.41 1.47
C ALA A 413 -24.46 6.26 1.75
N GLU A 414 -25.13 5.32 1.09
CA GLU A 414 -26.56 5.04 1.37
C GLU A 414 -26.75 4.44 2.77
N THR A 415 -25.86 3.54 3.20
CA THR A 415 -25.88 3.01 4.59
C THR A 415 -25.71 4.14 5.61
N ALA A 416 -24.76 5.06 5.38
CA ALA A 416 -24.55 6.21 6.26
C ALA A 416 -25.77 7.13 6.31
N LYS A 417 -26.48 7.30 5.19
CA LYS A 417 -27.72 8.06 5.10
C LYS A 417 -28.84 7.45 5.91
N GLU A 418 -29.11 6.15 5.75
CA GLU A 418 -30.17 5.44 6.49
C GLU A 418 -29.98 5.63 8.00
N ILE A 419 -28.78 5.36 8.49
CA ILE A 419 -28.49 5.47 9.93
C ILE A 419 -28.55 6.93 10.41
N SER A 420 -28.02 7.88 9.63
CA SER A 420 -28.05 9.30 10.00
C SER A 420 -29.48 9.87 10.06
N GLN A 421 -30.38 9.37 9.20
CA GLN A 421 -31.79 9.72 9.20
C GLN A 421 -32.51 9.16 10.43
N ASP A 422 -32.24 7.90 10.78
CA ASP A 422 -32.81 7.25 11.97
C ASP A 422 -32.40 7.95 13.27
N LEU A 423 -31.20 8.54 13.32
CA LEU A 423 -30.69 9.25 14.49
C LEU A 423 -31.14 10.72 14.59
N GLY A 424 -31.79 11.27 13.55
CA GLY A 424 -32.27 12.67 13.52
C GLY A 424 -31.16 13.73 13.64
N LYS A 425 -29.90 13.38 13.36
CA LYS A 425 -28.73 14.26 13.64
C LYS A 425 -28.51 15.37 12.63
N LEU A 426 -29.20 15.33 11.49
CA LEU A 426 -29.02 16.27 10.37
C LEU A 426 -30.27 17.13 10.12
N GLU A 427 -31.08 17.35 11.16
CA GLU A 427 -32.14 18.36 11.12
C GLU A 427 -31.53 19.76 10.88
N GLY A 428 -32.08 20.50 9.92
CA GLY A 428 -31.63 21.86 9.57
C GLY A 428 -30.66 21.95 8.38
N TYR A 429 -30.09 20.83 7.91
CA TYR A 429 -29.26 20.80 6.70
C TYR A 429 -30.11 20.74 5.43
N THR A 430 -29.61 21.33 4.35
CA THR A 430 -30.17 21.17 3.00
C THR A 430 -29.94 19.75 2.47
N GLU A 431 -30.72 19.32 1.49
CA GLU A 431 -30.56 17.99 0.87
C GLU A 431 -29.20 17.80 0.20
N ASN A 432 -28.58 18.87 -0.30
CA ASN A 432 -27.24 18.80 -0.88
C ASN A 432 -26.18 18.61 0.21
N GLU A 433 -26.25 19.36 1.31
CA GLU A 433 -25.31 19.20 2.43
C GLU A 433 -25.42 17.81 3.06
N LYS A 434 -26.65 17.31 3.23
CA LYS A 434 -26.89 15.94 3.71
C LYS A 434 -26.19 14.91 2.83
N LYS A 435 -26.34 15.00 1.49
CA LYS A 435 -25.68 14.08 0.56
C LYS A 435 -24.16 14.09 0.68
N GLU A 436 -23.56 15.27 0.77
CA GLU A 436 -22.11 15.40 0.97
C GLU A 436 -21.67 14.80 2.32
N ILE A 437 -22.43 15.04 3.40
CA ILE A 437 -22.17 14.47 4.71
C ILE A 437 -22.24 12.94 4.67
N TYR A 438 -23.27 12.36 4.05
CA TYR A 438 -23.40 10.90 3.92
C TYR A 438 -22.22 10.28 3.16
N LYS A 439 -21.77 10.94 2.09
CA LYS A 439 -20.58 10.52 1.34
C LYS A 439 -19.32 10.58 2.21
N ILE A 440 -19.13 11.66 2.97
CA ILE A 440 -17.99 11.82 3.87
C ILE A 440 -17.99 10.73 4.94
N ILE A 441 -19.12 10.50 5.61
CA ILE A 441 -19.26 9.47 6.66
C ILE A 441 -19.02 8.08 6.07
N GLY A 442 -19.70 7.73 4.97
CA GLY A 442 -19.56 6.42 4.33
C GLY A 442 -18.13 6.15 3.85
N LEU A 443 -17.47 7.14 3.25
CA LEU A 443 -16.08 7.01 2.82
C LEU A 443 -15.11 6.94 4.00
N GLY A 444 -15.36 7.71 5.07
CA GLY A 444 -14.59 7.66 6.32
C GLY A 444 -14.66 6.28 6.96
N ALA A 445 -15.86 5.73 7.10
CA ALA A 445 -16.12 4.39 7.61
C ALA A 445 -15.42 3.31 6.77
N LEU A 446 -15.55 3.37 5.44
CA LEU A 446 -14.86 2.45 4.52
C LEU A 446 -13.34 2.51 4.71
N LYS A 447 -12.78 3.72 4.73
CA LYS A 447 -11.33 3.93 4.89
C LYS A 447 -10.83 3.41 6.23
N TYR A 448 -11.50 3.79 7.31
CA TYR A 448 -11.14 3.38 8.66
C TYR A 448 -11.22 1.86 8.83
N PHE A 449 -12.30 1.23 8.37
CA PHE A 449 -12.46 -0.22 8.46
C PHE A 449 -11.36 -1.00 7.75
N ILE A 450 -10.94 -0.54 6.57
CA ILE A 450 -9.86 -1.17 5.81
C ILE A 450 -8.49 -0.94 6.47
N LEU A 451 -8.23 0.25 6.99
CA LEU A 451 -6.93 0.66 7.51
C LEU A 451 -6.68 0.28 8.97
N LYS A 452 -7.73 0.06 9.78
CA LYS A 452 -7.60 -0.33 11.20
C LYS A 452 -7.01 -1.73 11.39
N VAL A 453 -7.07 -2.57 10.35
CA VAL A 453 -6.54 -3.93 10.39
C VAL A 453 -5.11 -3.94 9.87
N ASP A 454 -4.23 -4.65 10.59
CA ASP A 454 -2.84 -4.90 10.15
C ASP A 454 -2.80 -5.30 8.66
N PRO A 455 -1.99 -4.61 7.83
CA PRO A 455 -1.92 -4.85 6.40
C PRO A 455 -1.73 -6.32 6.03
N LYS A 456 -0.93 -7.09 6.78
CA LYS A 456 -0.62 -8.50 6.46
C LYS A 456 -1.77 -9.46 6.74
N LYS A 457 -2.76 -9.06 7.55
CA LYS A 457 -3.89 -9.92 7.90
C LYS A 457 -4.93 -9.95 6.78
N ARG A 458 -5.55 -11.11 6.58
CA ARG A 458 -6.75 -11.22 5.75
C ARG A 458 -7.89 -10.49 6.46
N ILE A 459 -8.72 -9.77 5.69
CA ILE A 459 -9.88 -9.05 6.20
C ILE A 459 -11.13 -9.75 5.68
N LEU A 460 -12.10 -10.00 6.57
CA LEU A 460 -13.47 -10.26 6.19
C LEU A 460 -14.19 -8.92 6.17
N PHE A 461 -14.75 -8.55 5.03
CA PHE A 461 -15.43 -7.27 4.86
C PHE A 461 -16.93 -7.48 4.75
N ASP A 462 -17.66 -6.95 5.72
CA ASP A 462 -19.11 -6.85 5.72
C ASP A 462 -19.50 -5.36 5.67
N PRO A 463 -20.12 -4.86 4.59
CA PRO A 463 -20.56 -3.47 4.49
C PRO A 463 -21.38 -3.00 5.69
N LYS A 464 -22.25 -3.86 6.25
CA LYS A 464 -23.14 -3.48 7.36
C LYS A 464 -22.37 -3.29 8.66
N GLU A 465 -21.41 -4.16 8.94
CA GLU A 465 -20.54 -4.02 10.13
C GLU A 465 -19.58 -2.83 9.99
N SER A 466 -19.30 -2.38 8.76
CA SER A 466 -18.35 -1.31 8.52
C SER A 466 -18.90 0.10 8.79
N VAL A 467 -20.24 0.27 8.86
CA VAL A 467 -20.91 1.54 9.19
C VAL A 467 -21.67 1.43 10.52
N ASP A 468 -21.15 0.68 11.49
CA ASP A 468 -21.64 0.82 12.86
C ASP A 468 -21.16 2.16 13.43
N PHE A 469 -22.02 2.92 14.12
CA PHE A 469 -21.63 4.16 14.81
C PHE A 469 -21.14 3.89 16.25
N GLN A 470 -21.09 2.61 16.65
CA GLN A 470 -20.61 2.18 17.95
C GLN A 470 -19.24 1.50 17.84
N GLY A 471 -18.29 1.98 18.65
CA GLY A 471 -16.96 1.38 18.77
C GLY A 471 -15.88 2.10 17.97
N ASN A 472 -14.89 1.35 17.49
CA ASN A 472 -13.79 1.85 16.69
C ASN A 472 -14.18 1.77 15.21
N THR A 473 -14.80 2.83 14.70
CA THR A 473 -15.48 2.90 13.40
C THR A 473 -15.31 4.25 12.73
#